data_AF-A0A5L4UYA1-F1
#
_entry.id   AF-A0A5L4UYA1-F1
#
_cell.length_a   1.000
_cell.length_b   1.000
_cell.length_c   1.000
_cell.angle_alpha   90.00
_cell.angle_beta   90.00
_cell.angle_gamma   90.00
#
_symmetry.space_group_name_H-M   'P 1'
#
loop_
_entity.id
_entity.type
_entity.pdbx_description
1 polymer ?
#
loop_
_entity_poly.entity_id
_entity_poly.type
_entity_poly.pdbx_seq_one_letter_code
_entity_poly.pdbx_strand_id
1 'polypeptide(L)'
;MKNVTKLGLLSAIVAILFSACSSEPKSVQYYEDPKNVKELEAKIKECDKNANSAENDTECANAYKARYSKSLQNFQNTKITDEEIKKHFKHRDNK
;
A
#
# COMPACT_ATOMS: atom_id res chain seq x y z
N MET A 1 27.66 29.86 -36.58
CA MET A 1 28.00 29.61 -35.16
C MET A 1 26.77 29.96 -34.32
N LYS A 2 26.07 28.93 -33.83
CA LYS A 2 25.81 28.61 -32.41
C LYS A 2 24.91 29.60 -31.64
N ASN A 3 23.61 29.59 -31.96
CA ASN A 3 22.55 30.18 -31.11
C ASN A 3 21.54 29.13 -30.64
N VAL A 4 22.00 27.89 -30.39
CA VAL A 4 21.17 26.76 -29.93
C VAL A 4 21.65 26.27 -28.58
N THR A 5 21.71 27.14 -27.57
CA THR A 5 22.12 26.70 -26.22
C THR A 5 21.62 27.63 -25.13
N LYS A 6 20.30 27.87 -25.03
CA LYS A 6 19.72 28.54 -23.85
C LYS A 6 18.33 28.04 -23.46
N LEU A 7 18.05 26.76 -23.67
CA LEU A 7 16.80 26.13 -23.20
C LEU A 7 17.04 24.69 -22.73
N GLY A 8 17.97 24.50 -21.79
CA GLY A 8 18.41 23.17 -21.40
C GLY A 8 18.83 23.02 -19.94
N LEU A 9 18.27 23.80 -19.01
CA LEU A 9 18.64 23.68 -17.60
C LEU A 9 17.49 23.97 -16.61
N LEU A 10 16.28 23.49 -16.90
CA LEU A 10 15.14 23.60 -15.98
C LEU A 10 14.41 22.27 -15.72
N SER A 11 15.07 21.12 -15.90
CA SER A 11 14.40 19.81 -15.77
C SER A 11 15.13 18.81 -14.88
N ALA A 12 16.00 19.23 -13.97
CA ALA A 12 16.86 18.30 -13.24
C ALA A 12 16.93 18.53 -11.73
N ILE A 13 15.84 18.91 -11.04
CA ILE A 13 15.79 18.84 -9.56
C ILE A 13 14.36 18.56 -9.07
N VAL A 14 13.81 17.36 -9.32
CA VAL A 14 12.66 16.85 -8.54
C VAL A 14 12.84 15.36 -8.16
N ALA A 15 14.06 14.82 -8.25
CA ALA A 15 14.32 13.41 -7.90
C ALA A 15 15.38 13.24 -6.80
N ILE A 16 15.63 14.27 -5.98
CA ILE A 16 16.54 14.20 -4.82
C ILE A 16 15.77 14.57 -3.54
N LEU A 17 14.66 13.89 -3.27
CA LEU A 17 13.96 13.99 -1.97
C LEU A 17 13.82 12.64 -1.25
N PHE A 18 14.55 11.61 -1.69
CA PHE A 18 14.60 10.31 -1.00
C PHE A 18 15.99 9.94 -0.48
N SER A 19 16.96 10.86 -0.55
CA SER A 19 18.23 10.68 0.16
C SER A 19 18.05 11.08 1.63
N ALA A 20 17.56 10.12 2.41
CA ALA A 20 17.71 10.06 3.87
C ALA A 20 17.12 11.22 4.70
N CYS A 21 15.79 11.32 4.74
CA CYS A 21 15.19 11.64 6.04
C CYS A 21 15.22 10.31 6.82
N SER A 22 16.26 10.10 7.64
CA SER A 22 16.33 8.98 8.59
C SER A 22 15.28 9.19 9.70
N SER A 23 14.02 9.26 9.29
CA SER A 23 12.88 9.14 10.20
C SER A 23 12.84 7.69 10.65
N GLU A 24 12.60 7.48 11.93
CA GLU A 24 12.33 6.14 12.43
C GLU A 24 11.20 5.50 11.60
N PRO A 25 11.31 4.21 11.26
CA PRO A 25 10.29 3.55 10.46
C PRO A 25 8.95 3.65 11.17
N LYS A 26 7.94 4.17 10.46
CA LYS A 26 6.60 4.33 11.00
C LYS A 26 6.04 2.97 11.40
N SER A 27 5.34 2.94 12.53
CA SER A 27 4.82 1.71 13.12
C SER A 27 3.60 1.19 12.36
N VAL A 28 3.20 -0.05 12.64
CA VAL A 28 1.94 -0.61 12.13
C VAL A 28 0.75 0.24 12.59
N GLN A 29 0.72 0.64 13.86
CA GLN A 29 -0.37 1.42 14.45
C GLN A 29 -0.52 2.80 13.80
N TYR A 30 0.59 3.40 13.36
CA TYR A 30 0.54 4.64 12.58
C TYR A 30 -0.26 4.41 11.29
N TYR A 31 0.05 3.37 10.54
CA TYR A 31 -0.62 3.06 9.28
C TYR A 31 -2.06 2.52 9.44
N GLU A 32 -2.40 1.97 10.61
CA GLU A 32 -3.76 1.54 10.94
C GLU A 32 -4.71 2.72 11.28
N ASP A 33 -4.18 3.89 11.64
CA ASP A 33 -5.01 5.07 11.90
C ASP A 33 -5.76 5.49 10.60
N PRO A 34 -7.10 5.64 10.65
CA PRO A 34 -7.91 6.10 9.52
C PRO A 34 -7.43 7.42 8.86
N LYS A 35 -6.71 8.27 9.60
CA LYS A 35 -6.14 9.53 9.10
C LYS A 35 -4.98 9.30 8.13
N ASN A 36 -4.31 8.15 8.22
CA ASN A 36 -3.08 7.84 7.47
C ASN A 36 -3.33 6.94 6.25
N VAL A 37 -4.59 6.70 5.86
CA VAL A 37 -4.94 5.79 4.74
C VAL A 37 -4.26 6.18 3.43
N LYS A 38 -4.22 7.47 3.09
CA LYS A 38 -3.57 7.95 1.85
C LYS A 38 -2.07 7.71 1.89
N GLU A 39 -1.47 7.81 3.07
CA GLU A 39 -0.04 7.61 3.24
C GLU A 39 0.33 6.12 3.19
N LEU A 40 -0.48 5.25 3.80
CA LEU A 40 -0.37 3.80 3.65
C LEU A 40 -0.41 3.40 2.17
N GLU A 41 -1.36 3.93 1.39
CA GLU A 41 -1.45 3.62 -0.05
C GLU A 41 -0.24 4.10 -0.84
N ALA A 42 0.29 5.28 -0.52
CA ALA A 42 1.49 5.81 -1.16
C ALA A 42 2.73 4.96 -0.82
N LYS A 43 2.91 4.60 0.46
CA LYS A 43 4.01 3.76 0.92
C LYS A 43 3.94 2.37 0.29
N ILE A 44 2.76 1.74 0.22
CA ILE A 44 2.61 0.44 -0.45
C ILE A 44 3.01 0.51 -1.93
N LYS A 45 2.61 1.56 -2.66
CA LYS A 45 3.03 1.77 -4.06
C LYS A 45 4.54 1.99 -4.20
N GLU A 46 5.18 2.57 -3.19
CA GLU A 46 6.64 2.70 -3.12
C GLU A 46 7.29 1.33 -2.91
N CYS A 47 6.83 0.57 -1.92
CA CYS A 47 7.33 -0.76 -1.57
C CYS A 47 7.15 -1.77 -2.72
N ASP A 48 6.04 -1.72 -3.45
CA ASP A 48 5.74 -2.64 -4.57
C ASP A 48 6.73 -2.50 -5.75
N LYS A 49 7.57 -1.44 -5.78
CA LYS A 49 8.63 -1.28 -6.79
C LYS A 49 9.81 -2.23 -6.56
N ASN A 50 9.94 -2.80 -5.36
CA ASN A 50 11.02 -3.73 -4.99
C ASN A 50 10.42 -5.02 -4.42
N ALA A 51 10.69 -6.15 -5.07
CA ALA A 51 10.13 -7.46 -4.72
C ALA A 51 10.43 -7.92 -3.28
N ASN A 52 11.52 -7.42 -2.68
CA ASN A 52 11.95 -7.80 -1.33
C ASN A 52 11.90 -6.61 -0.35
N SER A 53 11.04 -5.63 -0.63
CA SER A 53 10.88 -4.44 0.22
C SER A 53 10.44 -4.82 1.64
N ALA A 54 9.52 -5.77 1.80
CA ALA A 54 9.08 -6.24 3.12
C ALA A 54 10.20 -6.91 3.96
N GLU A 55 11.22 -7.45 3.30
CA GLU A 55 12.34 -8.12 3.97
C GLU A 55 13.47 -7.14 4.32
N ASN A 56 13.70 -6.15 3.46
CA ASN A 56 14.84 -5.22 3.55
C ASN A 56 14.47 -3.85 4.14
N ASP A 57 13.18 -3.54 4.27
CA ASP A 57 12.67 -2.27 4.76
C ASP A 57 11.59 -2.50 5.83
N THR A 58 11.92 -2.13 7.08
CA THR A 58 11.05 -2.25 8.23
C THR A 58 9.75 -1.45 8.08
N GLU A 59 9.79 -0.29 7.44
CA GLU A 59 8.60 0.53 7.20
C GLU A 59 7.69 -0.14 6.16
N CYS A 60 8.26 -0.72 5.10
CA CYS A 60 7.49 -1.55 4.16
C CYS A 60 6.86 -2.77 4.84
N ALA A 61 7.61 -3.46 5.71
CA ALA A 61 7.07 -4.57 6.50
C ALA A 61 5.87 -4.13 7.35
N ASN A 62 5.97 -2.95 7.99
CA ASN A 62 4.89 -2.39 8.80
C ASN A 62 3.67 -1.97 7.96
N ALA A 63 3.89 -1.33 6.82
CA ALA A 63 2.84 -0.94 5.89
C ALA A 63 2.08 -2.16 5.34
N TYR A 64 2.79 -3.22 4.92
CA TYR A 64 2.14 -4.45 4.46
C TYR A 64 1.32 -5.12 5.56
N LYS A 65 1.83 -5.17 6.80
CA LYS A 65 1.06 -5.69 7.95
C LYS A 65 -0.23 -4.90 8.18
N ALA A 66 -0.16 -3.56 8.15
CA ALA A 66 -1.35 -2.72 8.30
C ALA A 66 -2.36 -2.95 7.17
N ARG A 67 -1.91 -3.04 5.91
CA ARG A 67 -2.77 -3.34 4.76
C ARG A 67 -3.45 -4.71 4.91
N TYR A 68 -2.71 -5.72 5.34
CA TYR A 68 -3.24 -7.07 5.55
C TYR A 68 -4.27 -7.10 6.70
N SER A 69 -3.96 -6.47 7.83
CA SER A 69 -4.88 -6.29 8.97
C SER A 69 -6.22 -5.70 8.52
N LYS A 70 -6.18 -4.62 7.74
CA LYS A 70 -7.39 -3.98 7.18
C LYS A 70 -8.17 -4.90 6.24
N SER A 71 -7.48 -5.65 5.39
CA SER A 71 -8.13 -6.62 4.49
C SER A 71 -8.83 -7.74 5.27
N LEU A 72 -8.20 -8.23 6.33
CA LEU A 72 -8.78 -9.28 7.17
C LEU A 72 -9.99 -8.78 7.94
N GLN A 73 -9.93 -7.56 8.49
CA GLN A 73 -11.09 -6.92 9.14
C GLN A 73 -12.25 -6.76 8.15
N ASN A 74 -11.98 -6.33 6.92
CA ASN A 74 -13.00 -6.23 5.88
C ASN A 74 -13.63 -7.59 5.56
N PHE A 75 -12.83 -8.65 5.48
CA PHE A 75 -13.30 -10.01 5.26
C PHE A 75 -14.18 -10.51 6.41
N GLN A 76 -13.79 -10.25 7.67
CA GLN A 76 -14.60 -10.62 8.84
C GLN A 76 -15.91 -9.82 8.92
N ASN A 77 -15.88 -8.55 8.52
CA ASN A 77 -17.05 -7.68 8.47
C ASN A 77 -17.98 -8.01 7.31
N THR A 78 -17.49 -8.71 6.28
CA THR A 78 -18.36 -9.34 5.27
C THR A 78 -19.02 -10.56 5.91
N LYS A 79 -20.02 -10.31 6.77
CA LYS A 79 -20.99 -11.35 7.14
C LYS A 79 -21.65 -11.80 5.85
N ILE A 80 -21.22 -12.95 5.33
CA ILE A 80 -21.94 -13.64 4.26
C ILE A 80 -23.35 -13.81 4.80
N THR A 81 -24.31 -13.17 4.16
CA THR A 81 -25.68 -13.21 4.63
C THR A 81 -26.19 -14.64 4.51
N ASP A 82 -27.05 -15.10 5.44
CA ASP A 82 -27.63 -16.44 5.39
C ASP A 82 -28.32 -16.72 4.02
N GLU A 83 -28.77 -15.67 3.34
CA GLU A 83 -29.35 -15.73 2.00
C GLU A 83 -28.31 -15.99 0.89
N GLU A 84 -27.10 -15.43 0.97
CA GLU A 84 -25.99 -15.75 0.06
C GLU A 84 -25.48 -17.19 0.25
N ILE A 85 -25.40 -17.65 1.51
CA ILE A 85 -25.06 -19.03 1.86
C ILE A 85 -26.13 -19.98 1.29
N LYS A 86 -27.42 -19.73 1.55
CA LYS A 86 -28.52 -20.55 1.00
C LYS A 86 -28.51 -20.60 -0.54
N LYS A 87 -28.19 -19.50 -1.22
CA LYS A 87 -28.10 -19.46 -2.69
C LYS A 87 -26.96 -20.35 -3.21
N HIS A 88 -25.82 -20.43 -2.53
CA HIS A 88 -24.68 -21.26 -2.92
C HIS A 88 -24.79 -22.73 -2.50
N PHE A 89 -25.47 -23.03 -1.39
CA PHE A 89 -25.54 -24.38 -0.83
C PHE A 89 -26.84 -25.15 -1.15
N LYS A 90 -27.78 -24.57 -1.88
CA LYS A 90 -29.09 -25.17 -2.23
C LYS A 90 -29.08 -26.46 -3.08
N HIS A 91 -27.92 -27.10 -3.29
CA HIS A 91 -27.78 -28.23 -4.20
C HIS A 91 -27.42 -29.58 -3.54
N ARG A 92 -27.50 -29.73 -2.20
CA ARG A 92 -27.10 -30.99 -1.53
C ARG A 92 -28.18 -31.78 -0.80
N ASP A 93 -29.44 -31.37 -0.81
CA ASP A 93 -30.52 -32.07 -0.07
C ASP A 93 -31.48 -32.88 -0.95
N ASN A 94 -31.07 -33.28 -2.16
CA ASN A 94 -31.83 -34.25 -2.96
C ASN A 94 -31.06 -35.57 -3.10
N LYS A 95 -31.06 -36.40 -2.05
CA LYS A 95 -30.88 -37.84 -2.19
C LYS A 95 -31.58 -38.61 -1.07
#